data_AF-A0A2C9L5Q5-F1
#
_entry.id   AF-A0A2C9L5Q5-F1
#
_cell.length_a   1.000
_cell.length_b   1.000
_cell.length_c   1.000
_cell.angle_alpha   90.00
_cell.angle_beta   90.00
_cell.angle_gamma   90.00
#
_symmetry.space_group_name_H-M   'P 1'
#
loop_
_entity.id
_entity.type
_entity.pdbx_description
1 polymer ?
#
loop_
_entity_poly.entity_id
_entity_poly.type
_entity_poly.pdbx_seq_one_letter_code
_entity_poly.pdbx_strand_id
1 'polypeptide(L)'
;MSPDDKVRSASTLLVAMENATLSMVEEIKEPKVITTKTDNIDLRLEAVDVTKMEQQELVYESNSDFATVSIPKETLVNQSEGSLAKAVFITHYSMSSLLGGMSKKKTKEKNLSHDDDHKSKEESNNEETDNKNGENEVEEIQSRPRIASYILSASLGKDGHSRKLPKPITFTMRLTEVLYIIHKL
;
A
#
# COMPACT_ATOMS: atom_id res chain seq x y z
N MET A 1 -8.26 7.46 15.96
CA MET A 1 -8.26 7.38 14.48
C MET A 1 -8.68 5.96 14.11
N SER A 2 -9.72 5.79 13.30
CA SER A 2 -10.19 4.45 12.91
C SER A 2 -9.17 3.76 11.98
N PRO A 3 -9.20 2.43 11.84
CA PRO A 3 -8.36 1.73 10.86
C PRO A 3 -8.53 2.27 9.43
N ASP A 4 -9.76 2.59 9.03
CA ASP A 4 -10.02 3.11 7.69
C ASP A 4 -9.51 4.54 7.52
N ASP A 5 -9.52 5.36 8.58
CA ASP A 5 -8.86 6.68 8.56
C ASP A 5 -7.34 6.55 8.38
N LYS A 6 -6.70 5.58 9.05
CA LYS A 6 -5.25 5.33 8.89
C LYS A 6 -4.91 4.96 7.45
N VAL A 7 -5.65 4.03 6.87
CA VAL A 7 -5.48 3.61 5.47
C VAL A 7 -5.70 4.81 4.54
N ARG A 8 -6.78 5.58 4.73
CA ARG A 8 -7.08 6.76 3.93
C ARG A 8 -5.96 7.80 3.99
N SER A 9 -5.46 8.09 5.18
CA SER A 9 -4.36 9.06 5.36
C SER A 9 -3.05 8.55 4.76
N ALA A 10 -2.70 7.28 4.96
CA ALA A 10 -1.52 6.68 4.35
C ALA A 10 -1.58 6.72 2.82
N SER A 11 -2.70 6.30 2.23
CA SER A 11 -2.92 6.36 0.78
C SER A 11 -2.85 7.79 0.25
N THR A 12 -3.44 8.76 0.96
CA THR A 12 -3.41 10.17 0.56
C THR A 12 -1.98 10.71 0.59
N LEU A 13 -1.19 10.34 1.60
CA LEU A 13 0.22 10.73 1.69
C LEU A 13 1.04 10.14 0.54
N LEU A 14 0.85 8.86 0.21
CA LEU A 14 1.54 8.21 -0.91
C LEU A 14 1.27 8.94 -2.23
N VAL A 15 0.00 9.22 -2.52
CA VAL A 15 -0.40 9.94 -3.75
C VAL A 15 0.15 11.37 -3.76
N ALA A 16 0.12 12.08 -2.63
CA ALA A 16 0.66 13.43 -2.55
C ALA A 16 2.18 13.46 -2.82
N MET A 17 2.91 12.50 -2.28
CA MET A 17 4.35 12.37 -2.52
C MET A 17 4.66 12.01 -3.97
N GLU A 18 3.93 11.07 -4.56
CA GLU A 18 4.07 10.70 -5.97
C GLU A 18 3.82 11.91 -6.88
N ASN A 19 2.70 12.62 -6.69
CA ASN A 19 2.37 13.79 -7.51
C ASN A 19 3.43 14.89 -7.39
N ALA A 20 3.87 15.21 -6.17
CA ALA A 20 4.87 16.25 -5.97
C ALA A 20 6.21 15.90 -6.63
N THR A 21 6.66 14.66 -6.50
CA THR A 21 7.93 14.20 -7.06
C THR A 21 7.87 14.04 -8.58
N LEU A 22 6.71 13.66 -9.12
CA LEU A 22 6.49 13.62 -10.56
C LEU A 22 6.55 15.03 -11.16
N SER A 23 5.88 16.02 -10.56
CA SER A 23 5.99 17.42 -11.00
C SER A 23 7.43 17.94 -10.91
N MET A 24 8.20 17.52 -9.90
CA MET A 24 9.60 17.90 -9.78
C MET A 24 10.48 17.30 -10.89
N VAL A 25 10.29 16.02 -11.24
CA VAL A 25 11.09 15.39 -12.31
C VAL A 25 10.72 15.94 -13.69
N GLU A 26 9.47 16.35 -13.88
CA GLU A 26 8.99 16.97 -15.12
C GLU A 26 9.72 18.28 -15.45
N GLU A 27 10.13 19.05 -14.44
CA GLU A 27 10.90 20.30 -14.63
C GLU A 27 12.37 20.08 -15.01
N ILE A 28 12.88 18.85 -14.92
CA ILE A 28 14.26 18.52 -15.29
C ILE A 28 14.38 18.45 -16.82
N LYS A 29 15.29 19.26 -17.40
CA LYS A 29 15.46 19.43 -18.86
C LYS A 29 16.69 18.74 -19.44
N GLU A 30 17.53 18.18 -18.59
CA GLU A 30 18.79 17.52 -18.96
C GLU A 30 18.99 16.27 -18.10
N PRO A 31 19.84 15.31 -18.52
CA PRO A 31 20.10 14.11 -17.73
C PRO A 31 20.57 14.44 -16.32
N LYS A 32 19.86 13.95 -15.31
CA LYS A 32 20.12 14.27 -13.92
C LYS A 32 19.53 13.22 -13.00
N VAL A 33 20.24 12.92 -11.92
CA VAL A 33 19.77 12.07 -10.83
C VAL A 33 19.69 12.92 -9.56
N ILE A 34 18.58 12.86 -8.85
CA ILE A 34 18.38 13.49 -7.54
C ILE A 34 17.96 12.38 -6.59
N THR A 35 18.66 12.24 -5.46
CA THR A 35 18.39 11.20 -4.47
C THR A 35 18.25 11.81 -3.08
N THR A 36 17.23 11.38 -2.36
CA THR A 36 16.99 11.75 -0.97
C THR A 36 16.76 10.47 -0.16
N LYS A 37 17.55 10.28 0.89
CA LYS A 37 17.46 9.11 1.77
C LYS A 37 17.22 9.55 3.21
N THR A 38 16.28 8.88 3.85
CA THR A 38 15.96 9.02 5.28
C THR A 38 15.77 7.61 5.85
N ASP A 39 15.62 7.51 7.17
CA ASP A 39 15.38 6.21 7.83
C ASP A 39 14.09 5.52 7.36
N ASN A 40 13.12 6.28 6.83
CA ASN A 40 11.80 5.76 6.48
C ASN A 40 11.50 5.78 4.97
N ILE A 41 12.28 6.54 4.19
CA ILE A 41 12.02 6.80 2.77
C ILE A 41 13.35 6.85 2.01
N ASP A 42 13.43 6.10 0.90
CA ASP A 42 14.43 6.27 -0.16
C ASP A 42 13.71 6.78 -1.41
N LEU A 43 14.18 7.89 -1.96
CA LEU A 43 13.58 8.60 -3.10
C LEU A 43 14.66 8.87 -4.15
N ARG A 44 14.41 8.48 -5.40
CA ARG A 44 15.25 8.83 -6.56
C ARG A 44 14.37 9.41 -7.67
N LEU A 45 14.68 10.62 -8.09
CA LEU A 45 14.16 11.22 -9.33
C LEU A 45 15.27 11.16 -10.36
N GLU A 46 14.93 10.76 -11.58
CA GLU A 46 15.92 10.58 -12.62
C GLU A 46 15.38 10.96 -13.98
N ALA A 47 16.13 11.82 -14.66
CA ALA A 47 15.99 12.09 -16.07
C ALA A 47 17.19 11.47 -16.79
N VAL A 48 16.95 10.62 -17.79
CA VAL A 48 17.98 9.88 -18.52
C VAL A 48 17.83 10.11 -20.02
N ASP A 49 18.96 10.38 -20.70
CA ASP A 49 19.00 10.44 -22.16
C ASP A 49 19.03 9.01 -22.73
N VAL A 50 17.89 8.53 -23.21
CA VAL A 50 17.74 7.15 -23.68
C VAL A 50 18.56 6.86 -24.93
N THR A 51 18.98 7.89 -25.68
CA THR A 51 19.82 7.72 -26.88
C THR A 51 21.28 7.45 -26.53
N LYS A 52 21.73 7.91 -25.36
CA LYS A 52 23.10 7.74 -24.86
C LYS A 52 23.25 6.63 -23.83
N MET A 53 22.14 6.02 -23.41
CA MET A 53 22.13 4.94 -22.45
C MET A 53 22.76 3.68 -23.07
N GLU A 54 23.90 3.23 -22.53
CA GLU A 54 24.57 2.00 -22.96
C GLU A 54 23.89 0.75 -22.39
N GLN A 55 23.37 0.88 -21.16
CA GLN A 55 22.65 -0.17 -20.46
C GLN A 55 21.32 -0.47 -21.14
N GLN A 56 20.87 -1.72 -21.03
CA GLN A 56 19.57 -2.14 -21.55
C GLN A 56 18.41 -1.82 -20.61
N GLU A 57 18.69 -1.43 -19.36
CA GLU A 57 17.68 -1.18 -18.34
C GLU A 57 18.14 -0.08 -17.38
N LEU A 58 17.18 0.68 -16.84
CA LEU A 58 17.40 1.62 -15.76
C LEU A 58 17.08 0.91 -14.44
N VAL A 59 18.08 0.79 -13.58
CA VAL A 59 17.95 0.08 -12.31
C VAL A 59 17.94 1.05 -11.13
N TYR A 60 16.92 0.90 -10.30
CA TYR A 60 16.82 1.50 -8.98
C TYR A 60 17.00 0.43 -7.91
N GLU A 61 17.90 0.70 -6.97
CA GLU A 61 18.12 -0.13 -5.78
C GLU A 61 17.93 0.77 -4.55
N SER A 62 16.94 0.42 -3.74
CA SER A 62 16.71 1.08 -2.46
C SER A 62 17.84 0.77 -1.48
N ASN A 63 17.95 1.55 -0.41
CA ASN A 63 18.94 1.34 0.63
C ASN A 63 18.93 -0.12 1.13
N SER A 64 20.12 -0.76 1.17
CA SER A 64 20.33 -2.16 1.57
C SER A 64 19.66 -3.24 0.69
N ASP A 65 19.34 -2.92 -0.56
CA ASP A 65 18.80 -3.85 -1.58
C ASP A 65 17.52 -4.56 -1.12
N PHE A 66 16.71 -3.86 -0.33
CA PHE A 66 15.43 -4.37 0.14
C PHE A 66 14.35 -4.37 -0.95
N ALA A 67 14.47 -3.45 -1.89
CA ALA A 67 13.62 -3.30 -3.04
C ALA A 67 14.45 -2.88 -4.24
N THR A 68 14.26 -3.56 -5.37
CA THR A 68 14.88 -3.22 -6.65
C THR A 68 13.80 -3.08 -7.72
N VAL A 69 13.99 -2.15 -8.64
CA VAL A 69 13.17 -1.98 -9.85
C VAL A 69 14.10 -1.90 -11.04
N SER A 70 13.78 -2.62 -12.10
CA SER A 70 14.43 -2.50 -13.39
C SER A 70 13.42 -2.13 -14.48
N ILE A 71 13.68 -1.04 -15.17
CA ILE A 71 12.85 -0.53 -16.26
C ILE A 71 13.61 -0.73 -17.59
N PRO A 72 13.10 -1.56 -18.51
CA PRO A 72 13.76 -1.77 -19.79
C PRO A 72 13.90 -0.49 -20.62
N LYS A 73 15.01 -0.35 -21.33
CA LYS A 73 15.30 0.78 -22.22
C LYS A 73 14.20 1.00 -23.24
N GLU A 74 13.62 -0.06 -23.79
CA GLU A 74 12.49 0.04 -24.73
C GLU A 74 11.25 0.70 -24.10
N THR A 75 10.99 0.42 -22.83
CA THR A 75 9.93 1.07 -22.06
C THR A 75 10.28 2.53 -21.80
N LEU A 76 11.53 2.85 -21.46
CA LEU A 76 11.99 4.23 -21.29
C LEU A 76 11.88 5.05 -22.59
N VAL A 77 12.30 4.47 -23.73
CA VAL A 77 12.19 5.09 -25.07
C VAL A 77 10.73 5.36 -25.43
N ASN A 78 9.81 4.44 -25.08
CA ASN A 78 8.40 4.63 -25.35
C ASN A 78 7.76 5.72 -24.49
N GLN A 79 8.32 5.99 -23.31
CA GLN A 79 7.83 6.98 -22.34
C GLN A 79 8.67 8.28 -22.33
N SER A 80 9.68 8.42 -23.20
CA SER A 80 10.52 9.61 -23.24
C SER A 80 9.86 10.76 -24.01
N GLU A 81 10.06 11.98 -23.53
CA GLU A 81 9.77 13.19 -24.29
C GLU A 81 11.05 13.64 -25.01
N GLY A 82 11.06 13.55 -26.34
CA GLY A 82 12.28 13.72 -27.13
C GLY A 82 13.26 12.58 -26.84
N SER A 83 14.45 12.89 -26.32
CA SER A 83 15.44 11.88 -25.90
C SER A 83 15.44 11.63 -24.39
N LEU A 84 14.61 12.33 -23.61
CA LEU A 84 14.70 12.31 -22.16
C LEU A 84 13.56 11.48 -21.56
N ALA A 85 13.89 10.33 -20.97
CA ALA A 85 12.96 9.57 -20.14
C ALA A 85 13.07 10.05 -18.70
N LYS A 86 11.94 10.12 -18.00
CA LYS A 86 11.85 10.59 -16.62
C LYS A 86 11.22 9.52 -15.76
N ALA A 87 11.85 9.24 -14.62
CA ALA A 87 11.41 8.22 -13.68
C ALA A 87 11.49 8.75 -12.24
N VAL A 88 10.55 8.30 -11.41
CA VAL A 88 10.54 8.51 -9.97
C VAL A 88 10.47 7.15 -9.31
N PHE A 89 11.31 6.92 -8.32
CA PHE A 89 11.30 5.72 -7.49
C PHE A 89 11.18 6.13 -6.02
N ILE A 90 10.24 5.52 -5.29
CA ILE A 90 10.07 5.77 -3.86
C ILE A 90 9.94 4.43 -3.13
N THR A 91 10.75 4.23 -2.10
CA THR A 91 10.62 3.10 -1.17
C THR A 91 10.24 3.61 0.20
N HIS A 92 9.15 3.11 0.74
CA HIS A 92 8.69 3.41 2.10
C HIS A 92 8.89 2.21 3.02
N TYR A 93 9.71 2.38 4.06
CA TYR A 93 10.08 1.29 4.96
C TYR A 93 9.03 1.01 6.06
N SER A 94 8.16 1.99 6.35
CA SER A 94 7.24 1.92 7.50
C SER A 94 5.74 1.91 7.12
N MET A 95 5.41 2.12 5.84
CA MET A 95 4.02 2.36 5.40
C MET A 95 3.16 1.08 5.32
N SER A 96 3.79 -0.10 5.21
CA SER A 96 3.08 -1.37 5.08
C SER A 96 2.15 -1.67 6.25
N SER A 97 2.56 -1.30 7.47
CA SER A 97 1.77 -1.44 8.71
C SER A 97 0.51 -0.56 8.78
N LEU A 98 0.46 0.50 7.97
CA LEU A 98 -0.67 1.44 7.94
C LEU A 98 -1.69 1.09 6.84
N LEU A 99 -1.23 0.38 5.80
CA LEU A 99 -2.02 -0.02 4.64
C LEU A 99 -2.63 -1.41 4.79
N GLY A 100 -2.02 -2.29 5.62
CA GLY A 100 -2.55 -3.60 5.97
C GLY A 100 -2.79 -3.76 7.48
N GLY A 101 -3.86 -4.46 7.87
CA GLY A 101 -4.11 -4.83 9.27
C GLY A 101 -5.54 -4.65 9.78
N MET A 102 -5.89 -5.43 10.80
CA MET A 102 -7.23 -5.76 11.30
C MET A 102 -8.23 -4.60 11.42
N SER A 103 -9.41 -4.77 10.83
CA SER A 103 -10.63 -4.12 11.31
C SER A 103 -11.27 -5.04 12.34
N LYS A 104 -11.34 -4.63 13.61
CA LYS A 104 -12.21 -5.29 14.58
C LYS A 104 -13.64 -4.93 14.22
N LYS A 105 -14.36 -5.83 13.53
CA LYS A 105 -15.79 -5.67 13.35
C LYS A 105 -16.47 -6.27 14.58
N LYS A 106 -17.06 -5.43 15.43
CA LYS A 106 -18.00 -5.90 16.46
C LYS A 106 -19.26 -6.38 15.75
N THR A 107 -19.45 -7.69 15.64
CA THR A 107 -20.73 -8.24 15.22
C THR A 107 -21.58 -8.41 16.48
N LYS A 108 -22.66 -7.64 16.62
CA LYS A 108 -23.71 -7.99 17.58
C LYS A 108 -24.40 -9.24 17.06
N GLU A 109 -24.21 -10.37 17.72
CA GLU A 109 -25.05 -11.54 17.49
C GLU A 109 -26.50 -11.14 17.81
N LYS A 110 -27.37 -11.18 16.79
CA LYS A 110 -28.81 -11.24 17.05
C LYS A 110 -29.09 -12.66 17.51
N ASN A 111 -29.33 -12.84 18.81
CA ASN A 111 -29.93 -14.06 19.33
C ASN A 111 -31.23 -14.32 18.57
N LEU A 112 -31.22 -15.33 17.71
CA LEU A 112 -32.42 -15.90 17.09
C LEU A 112 -33.08 -16.78 18.13
N SER A 113 -33.99 -16.21 18.95
CA SER A 113 -34.96 -17.02 19.67
C SER A 113 -36.02 -17.50 18.67
N HIS A 114 -35.96 -18.79 18.32
CA HIS A 114 -37.16 -19.54 17.96
C HIS A 114 -38.04 -19.65 19.21
N ASP A 115 -39.30 -19.24 19.13
CA ASP A 115 -40.45 -20.10 19.46
C ASP A 115 -41.78 -19.31 19.42
N ASP A 116 -42.70 -19.88 18.62
CA ASP A 116 -44.13 -20.11 18.80
C ASP A 116 -45.11 -19.10 19.45
N ASP A 117 -46.31 -19.13 18.85
CA ASP A 117 -47.57 -18.45 19.17
C ASP A 117 -47.99 -18.41 20.66
N HIS A 118 -48.51 -17.25 21.13
CA HIS A 118 -49.90 -17.10 21.63
C HIS A 118 -50.19 -15.73 22.33
N LYS A 119 -51.16 -15.00 21.78
CA LYS A 119 -52.30 -14.25 22.40
C LYS A 119 -52.23 -13.69 23.86
N SER A 120 -52.54 -12.37 23.97
CA SER A 120 -53.44 -11.67 24.96
C SER A 120 -52.83 -10.66 25.97
N LYS A 121 -53.32 -9.40 25.85
CA LYS A 121 -53.78 -8.42 26.88
C LYS A 121 -52.96 -7.96 28.12
N GLU A 122 -52.99 -6.63 28.27
CA GLU A 122 -53.16 -5.79 29.48
C GLU A 122 -51.96 -5.42 30.38
N GLU A 123 -52.13 -4.25 30.99
CA GLU A 123 -51.20 -3.28 31.58
C GLU A 123 -50.49 -3.72 32.88
N SER A 124 -49.32 -3.14 33.19
CA SER A 124 -49.03 -2.39 34.45
C SER A 124 -47.53 -2.16 34.68
N ASN A 125 -47.25 -1.09 35.45
CA ASN A 125 -45.93 -0.54 35.79
C ASN A 125 -45.20 -1.31 36.91
N ASN A 126 -43.88 -1.08 36.93
CA ASN A 126 -42.87 -1.29 37.99
C ASN A 126 -42.39 -2.72 38.26
N GLU A 127 -41.09 -2.97 38.05
CA GLU A 127 -40.14 -3.38 39.10
C GLU A 127 -38.69 -3.41 38.55
N GLU A 128 -37.76 -2.85 39.33
CA GLU A 128 -36.32 -3.05 39.17
C GLU A 128 -35.98 -4.55 39.24
N THR A 129 -35.32 -5.09 38.23
CA THR A 129 -34.49 -6.29 38.40
C THR A 129 -33.21 -6.18 37.60
N ASP A 130 -32.14 -6.18 38.38
CA ASP A 130 -30.74 -6.31 38.03
C ASP A 130 -30.52 -7.67 37.32
N ASN A 131 -30.28 -7.66 36.01
CA ASN A 131 -29.93 -8.86 35.25
C ASN A 131 -28.67 -8.60 34.42
N LYS A 132 -27.51 -8.82 35.04
CA LYS A 132 -26.24 -9.06 34.34
C LYS A 132 -26.33 -10.36 33.54
N ASN A 133 -26.88 -10.29 32.34
CA ASN A 133 -26.59 -11.30 31.32
C ASN A 133 -25.31 -10.89 30.60
N GLY A 134 -24.24 -11.63 30.89
CA GLY A 134 -22.97 -11.52 30.19
C GLY A 134 -23.17 -11.82 28.71
N GLU A 135 -23.18 -10.76 27.90
CA GLU A 135 -22.95 -10.86 26.47
C GLU A 135 -21.52 -11.38 26.29
N ASN A 136 -21.38 -12.67 25.98
CA ASN A 136 -20.13 -13.21 25.47
C ASN A 136 -19.91 -12.59 24.08
N GLU A 137 -19.27 -11.41 24.03
CA GLU A 137 -18.73 -10.85 22.78
C GLU A 137 -17.65 -11.82 22.27
N VAL A 138 -17.99 -12.73 21.36
CA VAL A 138 -17.00 -13.48 20.60
C VAL A 138 -16.42 -12.51 19.57
N GLU A 139 -15.24 -11.93 19.84
CA GLU A 139 -14.50 -11.13 18.86
C GLU A 139 -14.07 -12.05 17.70
N GLU A 140 -14.88 -12.16 16.65
CA GLU A 140 -14.45 -12.80 15.41
C GLU A 140 -13.46 -11.87 14.68
N ILE A 141 -12.17 -12.16 14.85
CA ILE A 141 -11.10 -11.44 14.17
C ILE A 141 -11.12 -11.82 12.69
N GLN A 142 -11.80 -11.03 11.86
CA GLN A 142 -11.57 -11.08 10.42
C GLN A 142 -10.21 -10.42 10.13
N SER A 143 -9.17 -11.24 10.02
CA SER A 143 -7.83 -10.77 9.67
C SER A 143 -7.79 -10.30 8.22
N ARG A 144 -7.68 -8.99 7.98
CA ARG A 144 -7.30 -8.46 6.66
C ARG A 144 -5.92 -9.01 6.28
N PRO A 145 -5.67 -9.37 5.02
CA PRO A 145 -4.32 -9.72 4.55
C PRO A 145 -3.29 -8.66 4.96
N ARG A 146 -2.13 -9.11 5.44
CA ARG A 146 -1.03 -8.22 5.82
C ARG A 146 -0.10 -8.02 4.63
N ILE A 147 0.45 -6.82 4.51
CA ILE A 147 1.51 -6.53 3.55
C ILE A 147 2.82 -7.01 4.19
N ALA A 148 3.42 -8.05 3.61
CA ALA A 148 4.64 -8.69 4.11
C ALA A 148 5.92 -8.12 3.49
N SER A 149 5.87 -6.91 2.94
CA SER A 149 6.99 -6.23 2.28
C SER A 149 6.98 -4.74 2.61
N TYR A 150 8.01 -4.03 2.19
CA TYR A 150 7.98 -2.58 2.08
C TYR A 150 7.00 -2.13 0.99
N ILE A 151 6.77 -0.82 0.86
CA ILE A 151 6.01 -0.25 -0.26
C ILE A 151 7.00 0.38 -1.23
N LEU A 152 6.93 -0.01 -2.50
CA LEU A 152 7.76 0.49 -3.58
C LEU A 152 6.85 1.08 -4.66
N SER A 153 7.11 2.32 -5.05
CA SER A 153 6.49 2.94 -6.21
C SER A 153 7.54 3.27 -7.26
N ALA A 154 7.15 3.12 -8.52
CA ALA A 154 7.93 3.52 -9.68
C ALA A 154 6.97 4.18 -10.66
N SER A 155 7.25 5.44 -11.00
CA SER A 155 6.40 6.26 -11.86
C SER A 155 7.24 6.78 -13.03
N LEU A 156 6.70 6.70 -14.24
CA LEU A 156 7.32 7.21 -15.46
C LEU A 156 6.58 8.47 -15.92
N GLY A 157 7.31 9.42 -16.51
CA GLY A 157 6.77 10.70 -16.97
C GLY A 157 5.57 10.57 -17.94
N LYS A 158 4.70 11.59 -17.90
CA LYS A 158 3.43 11.82 -18.61
C LYS A 158 2.41 10.66 -18.62
N ASP A 159 1.29 10.92 -17.94
CA ASP A 159 0.04 10.14 -17.95
C ASP A 159 0.22 8.63 -17.82
N GLY A 160 0.48 8.19 -16.58
CA GLY A 160 0.44 6.79 -16.14
C GLY A 160 -0.93 6.08 -16.27
N HIS A 161 -1.83 6.61 -17.10
CA HIS A 161 -3.13 6.02 -17.37
C HIS A 161 -3.04 5.04 -18.54
N SER A 162 -2.98 3.75 -18.18
CA SER A 162 -3.42 2.60 -18.99
C SER A 162 -2.76 2.41 -20.37
N ARG A 163 -1.51 2.87 -20.57
CA ARG A 163 -0.74 2.45 -21.75
C ARG A 163 -0.03 1.13 -21.47
N LYS A 164 -0.23 0.17 -22.38
CA LYS A 164 0.48 -1.11 -22.33
C LYS A 164 1.98 -0.85 -22.48
N LEU A 165 2.76 -1.25 -21.48
CA LEU A 165 4.21 -1.17 -21.55
C LEU A 165 4.72 -2.12 -22.65
N PRO A 166 5.67 -1.69 -23.51
CA PRO A 166 6.22 -2.54 -24.57
C PRO A 166 6.99 -3.73 -23.99
N LYS A 167 7.69 -3.51 -22.88
CA LYS A 167 8.30 -4.55 -22.04
C LYS A 167 7.89 -4.39 -20.58
N PRO A 168 7.72 -5.50 -19.84
CA PRO A 168 7.36 -5.43 -18.43
C PRO A 168 8.48 -4.78 -17.61
N ILE A 169 8.07 -4.04 -16.57
CA ILE A 169 8.97 -3.58 -15.51
C ILE A 169 9.15 -4.74 -14.54
N THR A 170 10.38 -4.99 -14.11
CA THR A 170 10.69 -6.02 -13.12
C THR A 170 10.90 -5.36 -11.76
N PHE A 171 10.38 -5.97 -10.70
CA PHE A 171 10.68 -5.54 -9.33
C PHE A 171 10.95 -6.75 -8.44
N THR A 172 11.84 -6.57 -7.48
CA THR A 172 12.12 -7.58 -6.43
C THR A 172 12.00 -6.90 -5.08
N MET A 173 11.37 -7.57 -4.11
CA MET A 173 11.19 -7.03 -2.76
C MET A 173 11.50 -8.10 -1.72
N ARG A 174 12.23 -7.72 -0.68
CA ARG A 174 12.46 -8.57 0.49
C ARG A 174 11.20 -8.59 1.35
N LEU A 175 10.88 -9.78 1.86
CA LEU A 175 9.81 -9.93 2.84
C LEU A 175 10.25 -9.32 4.19
N THR A 176 9.37 -8.58 4.84
CA THR A 176 9.60 -7.95 6.16
C THR A 176 9.43 -8.94 7.31
N GLU A 177 8.70 -10.03 7.11
CA GLU A 177 8.55 -11.13 8.07
C GLU A 177 9.10 -12.43 7.45
N VAL A 178 10.13 -13.02 8.08
CA VAL A 178 10.55 -14.40 7.79
C VAL A 178 9.63 -15.30 8.60
N LEU A 179 8.69 -15.97 7.95
CA LEU A 179 7.84 -16.97 8.60
C LEU A 179 8.73 -18.14 9.02
N TYR A 180 9.18 -18.18 10.27
CA TYR A 180 9.82 -19.37 10.84
C TYR A 180 8.74 -20.46 10.98
N ILE A 181 8.60 -21.30 9.95
CA ILE A 181 7.89 -22.57 10.10
C ILE A 181 8.81 -23.49 10.88
N ILE A 182 8.69 -23.47 12.22
CA ILE A 182 9.28 -24.49 13.06
C ILE A 182 8.47 -25.76 12.83
N HIS A 183 8.97 -26.67 11.99
CA HIS A 183 8.53 -28.07 12.05
C HIS A 183 9.00 -28.63 13.39
N LYS A 184 8.06 -28.83 14.32
CA LYS A 184 8.27 -29.76 15.42
C LYS A 184 8.38 -31.16 14.80
N LEU A 185 9.58 -31.73 14.87
CA LEU A 185 9.83 -33.16 14.70
C LEU A 185 9.39 -33.89 15.98
#